data_AF-A0A952GHQ3-F1
#
_entry.id   AF-A0A952GHQ3-F1
#
_cell.length_a   1.000
_cell.length_b   1.000
_cell.length_c   1.000
_cell.angle_alpha   90.00
_cell.angle_beta   90.00
_cell.angle_gamma   90.00
#
_symmetry.space_group_name_H-M   'P 1'
#
loop_
_entity.id
_entity.type
_entity.pdbx_description
1 polymer ?
#
loop_
_entity_poly.entity_id
_entity_poly.type
_entity_poly.pdbx_seq_one_letter_code
_entity_poly.pdbx_strand_id
1 'polypeptide(L)'
;LVKLGLHATPPGETDNVIIANITASKVGKKSSAADMEKLAKQQPIAVRLDKDKTFDLLIPITDAKGRDLSGGFVVMEVPYTKAASEEEAIKIGLAVRDDMQRQIPSKKALYQ
;
A
#
# COMPACT_ATOMS: atom_id res chain seq x y z
N LEU A 1 10.37 -3.29 7.71
CA LEU A 1 9.79 -3.63 6.39
C LEU A 1 10.92 -3.98 5.45
N VAL A 2 10.68 -4.88 4.49
CA VAL A 2 11.67 -5.19 3.42
C VAL A 2 11.23 -4.71 2.04
N LYS A 3 9.93 -4.44 1.86
CA LYS A 3 9.37 -3.74 0.70
C LYS A 3 8.35 -2.70 1.14
N LEU A 4 8.28 -1.62 0.38
CA LEU A 4 7.26 -0.58 0.49
C LEU A 4 6.95 -0.04 -0.91
N GLY A 5 5.67 0.05 -1.22
CA GLY A 5 5.15 0.68 -2.43
C GLY A 5 3.83 1.39 -2.16
N LEU A 6 3.60 2.50 -2.86
CA LEU A 6 2.36 3.25 -2.82
C LEU A 6 1.73 3.21 -4.22
N HIS A 7 0.46 2.89 -4.25
CA HIS A 7 -0.35 2.80 -5.45
C HIS A 7 -1.52 3.78 -5.35
N ALA A 8 -1.85 4.43 -6.46
CA ALA A 8 -2.99 5.33 -6.59
C ALA A 8 -3.29 5.57 -8.07
N THR A 9 -4.47 6.13 -8.37
CA THR A 9 -4.80 6.59 -9.72
C THR A 9 -4.40 8.06 -9.89
N PRO A 10 -3.43 8.39 -10.77
CA PRO A 10 -2.98 9.75 -10.99
C PRO A 10 -4.08 10.70 -11.48
N PRO A 11 -3.92 12.03 -11.31
CA PRO A 11 -4.88 13.00 -11.84
C PRO A 11 -5.01 12.89 -13.36
N GLY A 12 -6.24 12.76 -13.87
CA GLY A 12 -6.51 12.63 -15.30
C GLY A 12 -6.41 11.21 -15.86
N GLU A 13 -5.97 10.25 -15.06
CA GLU A 13 -5.82 8.84 -15.46
C GLU A 13 -6.99 7.98 -14.95
N THR A 14 -7.20 6.83 -15.59
CA THR A 14 -8.16 5.81 -15.15
C THR A 14 -7.50 4.63 -14.46
N ASP A 15 -6.26 4.34 -14.81
CA ASP A 15 -5.53 3.19 -14.28
C ASP A 15 -4.89 3.50 -12.93
N ASN A 16 -5.00 2.54 -12.02
CA ASN A 16 -4.23 2.56 -10.78
C ASN A 16 -2.80 2.09 -11.05
N VAL A 17 -1.81 2.85 -10.59
CA VAL A 17 -0.39 2.58 -10.86
C VAL A 17 0.45 2.69 -9.59
N ILE A 18 1.66 2.11 -9.66
CA ILE A 18 2.70 2.28 -8.66
C ILE A 18 3.25 3.71 -8.77
N ILE A 19 2.99 4.57 -7.79
CA ILE A 19 3.45 5.97 -7.78
C ILE A 19 4.72 6.18 -6.94
N ALA A 20 4.99 5.27 -6.00
CA ALA A 20 6.25 5.20 -5.28
C ALA A 20 6.60 3.74 -4.97
N ASN A 21 7.87 3.36 -5.02
CA ASN A 21 8.32 2.02 -4.67
C ASN A 21 9.81 2.02 -4.33
N ILE A 22 10.21 1.17 -3.38
CA ILE A 22 11.64 0.95 -3.09
C ILE A 22 12.40 0.42 -4.31
N THR A 23 11.74 -0.31 -5.20
CA THR A 23 12.28 -0.73 -6.49
C THR A 23 11.87 0.26 -7.57
N ALA A 24 12.76 1.19 -7.92
CA ALA A 24 12.45 2.30 -8.85
C ALA A 24 11.85 1.83 -10.19
N SER A 25 12.30 0.69 -10.74
CA SER A 25 11.78 0.13 -12.00
C SER A 25 10.33 -0.39 -11.94
N LYS A 26 9.69 -0.32 -10.77
CA LYS A 26 8.26 -0.62 -10.60
C LYS A 26 7.38 0.60 -10.76
N VAL A 27 7.90 1.81 -10.53
CA VAL A 27 7.11 3.06 -10.62
C VAL A 27 6.56 3.22 -12.06
N GLY A 28 5.29 3.62 -12.16
CA GLY A 28 4.54 3.75 -13.41
C GLY A 28 3.90 2.47 -13.94
N LYS A 29 4.22 1.29 -13.36
CA LYS A 29 3.52 0.06 -13.75
C LYS A 29 2.11 0.06 -13.19
N LYS A 30 1.17 -0.49 -13.97
CA LYS A 30 -0.21 -0.71 -13.53
C LYS A 30 -0.25 -1.68 -12.36
N SER A 31 -1.13 -1.39 -11.42
CA SER A 31 -1.51 -2.32 -10.35
C SER A 31 -2.08 -3.60 -10.97
N SER A 32 -1.77 -4.75 -10.37
CA SER A 32 -2.25 -6.02 -10.89
C SER A 32 -3.76 -6.19 -10.64
N ALA A 33 -4.42 -7.02 -11.43
CA ALA A 33 -5.82 -7.37 -11.18
C ALA A 33 -6.04 -7.94 -9.76
N ALA A 34 -5.09 -8.76 -9.28
CA ALA A 34 -5.11 -9.31 -7.93
C ALA A 34 -5.03 -8.22 -6.84
N ASP A 35 -4.23 -7.16 -7.05
CA ASP A 35 -4.17 -6.02 -6.13
C ASP A 35 -5.49 -5.26 -6.13
N MET A 36 -6.10 -5.07 -7.29
CA MET A 36 -7.39 -4.38 -7.40
C MET A 36 -8.54 -5.20 -6.76
N GLU A 37 -8.54 -6.52 -6.90
CA GLU A 37 -9.49 -7.41 -6.21
C GLU A 37 -9.33 -7.37 -4.68
N LYS A 38 -8.09 -7.33 -4.19
CA LYS A 38 -7.77 -7.13 -2.77
C LYS A 38 -8.27 -5.77 -2.29
N LEU A 39 -7.98 -4.71 -3.03
CA LEU A 39 -8.40 -3.34 -2.72
C LEU A 39 -9.93 -3.19 -2.68
N ALA A 40 -10.66 -3.88 -3.55
CA ALA A 40 -12.12 -3.84 -3.59
C ALA A 40 -12.78 -4.28 -2.28
N LYS A 41 -12.08 -5.04 -1.43
CA LYS A 41 -12.55 -5.44 -0.09
C LYS A 41 -12.50 -4.32 0.94
N GLN A 42 -11.82 -3.20 0.65
CA GLN A 42 -11.74 -2.00 1.48
C GLN A 42 -11.27 -2.27 2.92
N GLN A 43 -10.43 -3.30 3.11
CA GLN A 43 -9.88 -3.68 4.40
C GLN A 43 -8.39 -4.06 4.27
N PRO A 44 -7.58 -3.93 5.32
CA PRO A 44 -6.22 -4.45 5.33
C PRO A 44 -6.19 -5.95 5.07
N ILE A 45 -5.27 -6.40 4.22
CA ILE A 45 -5.05 -7.82 3.91
C ILE A 45 -3.59 -8.13 4.14
N ALA A 46 -3.32 -9.28 4.76
CA ALA A 46 -1.98 -9.87 4.83
C ALA A 46 -2.03 -11.30 4.29
N VAL A 47 -1.01 -11.67 3.51
CA VAL A 47 -0.82 -13.01 2.96
C VAL A 47 0.56 -13.50 3.35
N ARG A 48 0.65 -14.73 3.85
CA ARG A 48 1.92 -15.40 4.13
C ARG A 48 2.67 -15.76 2.85
N LEU A 49 3.93 -15.38 2.75
CA LEU A 49 4.86 -15.76 1.70
C LEU A 49 5.98 -16.62 2.29
N ASP A 50 5.74 -17.92 2.39
CA ASP A 50 6.66 -18.84 3.08
C ASP A 50 8.04 -18.98 2.41
N LYS A 51 8.12 -18.75 1.09
CA LYS A 51 9.36 -18.75 0.34
C LYS A 51 10.25 -17.57 0.75
N ASP A 52 9.66 -16.40 0.91
CA ASP A 52 10.37 -15.14 1.20
C ASP A 52 10.44 -14.85 2.71
N LYS A 53 9.75 -15.66 3.53
CA LYS A 53 9.65 -15.50 4.99
C LYS A 53 9.12 -14.12 5.39
N THR A 54 8.12 -13.67 4.64
CA THR A 54 7.45 -12.37 4.83
C THR A 54 5.94 -12.53 4.81
N PHE A 55 5.25 -11.58 5.42
CA PHE A 55 3.85 -11.29 5.13
C PHE A 55 3.80 -10.20 4.07
N ASP A 56 3.05 -10.41 2.99
CA ASP A 56 2.72 -9.41 1.98
C ASP A 56 1.41 -8.73 2.35
N LEU A 57 1.47 -7.41 2.52
CA LEU A 57 0.37 -6.60 3.02
C LEU A 57 -0.13 -5.70 1.89
N LEU A 58 -1.45 -5.56 1.80
CA LEU A 58 -2.10 -4.50 1.07
C LEU A 58 -3.01 -3.76 2.04
N ILE A 59 -2.76 -2.46 2.22
CA ILE A 59 -3.51 -1.63 3.17
C ILE A 59 -4.06 -0.40 2.44
N PRO A 60 -5.39 -0.21 2.39
CA PRO A 60 -6.00 1.00 1.86
C PRO A 60 -5.48 2.26 2.58
N ILE A 61 -5.25 3.33 1.82
CA ILE A 61 -4.77 4.61 2.34
C ILE A 61 -5.61 5.78 1.83
N THR A 62 -5.91 6.71 2.71
CA THR A 62 -6.54 7.98 2.38
C THR A 62 -5.56 9.12 2.57
N ASP A 63 -5.96 10.34 2.25
CA ASP A 63 -5.22 11.52 2.68
C ASP A 63 -5.41 11.80 4.18
N ALA A 64 -4.71 12.81 4.71
CA ALA A 64 -4.74 13.23 6.10
C ALA A 64 -6.13 13.66 6.61
N LYS A 65 -7.07 13.95 5.70
CA LYS A 65 -8.46 14.32 6.01
C LYS A 65 -9.44 13.16 5.80
N GLY A 66 -8.96 11.95 5.55
CA GLY A 66 -9.79 10.78 5.29
C GLY A 66 -10.39 10.73 3.88
N ARG A 67 -9.93 11.58 2.95
CA ARG A 67 -10.43 11.57 1.56
C ARG A 67 -9.69 10.52 0.75
N ASP A 68 -10.43 9.77 -0.05
CA ASP A 68 -9.86 8.75 -0.92
C ASP A 68 -8.87 9.35 -1.94
N LEU A 69 -7.82 8.58 -2.23
CA LEU A 69 -6.80 8.91 -3.23
C LEU A 69 -7.17 8.35 -4.62
N SER A 70 -8.45 8.04 -4.84
CA SER A 70 -8.97 7.30 -6.00
C SER A 70 -8.37 5.90 -6.08
N GLY A 71 -8.63 5.09 -5.04
CA GLY A 71 -8.11 3.73 -4.93
C GLY A 71 -6.68 3.68 -4.41
N GLY A 72 -6.35 4.48 -3.40
CA GLY A 72 -5.04 4.47 -2.77
C GLY A 72 -4.81 3.23 -1.92
N PHE A 73 -3.63 2.61 -2.05
CA PHE A 73 -3.18 1.58 -1.11
C PHE A 73 -1.65 1.52 -1.01
N VAL A 74 -1.18 1.04 0.14
CA VAL A 74 0.24 0.76 0.39
C VAL A 74 0.45 -0.74 0.36
N VAL A 75 1.46 -1.18 -0.37
CA VAL A 75 1.96 -2.55 -0.35
C VAL A 75 3.22 -2.60 0.52
N MET A 76 3.29 -3.54 1.44
CA MET A 76 4.42 -3.70 2.35
C MET A 76 4.75 -5.17 2.56
N GLU A 77 6.04 -5.48 2.76
CA GLU A 77 6.44 -6.79 3.24
C GLU A 77 7.02 -6.70 4.66
N VAL A 78 6.41 -7.45 5.58
CA VAL A 78 6.83 -7.58 6.98
C VAL A 78 7.51 -8.94 7.18
N PRO A 79 8.79 -9.00 7.58
CA PRO A 79 9.46 -10.27 7.84
C PRO A 79 8.82 -11.05 8.99
N TYR A 80 8.87 -12.38 8.91
CA TYR A 80 8.44 -13.28 10.02
C TYR A 80 9.25 -13.06 11.31
N THR A 81 10.43 -12.44 11.22
CA THR A 81 11.23 -12.04 12.40
C THR A 81 10.67 -10.80 13.11
N LYS A 82 9.66 -10.13 12.55
CA LYS A 82 9.04 -8.92 13.09
C LYS A 82 7.57 -9.12 13.47
N ALA A 83 6.93 -10.18 13.00
CA ALA A 83 5.55 -10.54 13.31
C ALA A 83 5.40 -12.08 13.30
N ALA A 84 4.61 -12.64 14.21
CA ALA A 84 4.32 -14.07 14.26
C ALA A 84 3.08 -14.46 13.43
N SER A 85 2.23 -13.49 13.12
CA SER A 85 0.94 -13.70 12.42
C SER A 85 0.62 -12.55 11.46
N GLU A 86 -0.35 -12.82 10.58
CA GLU A 86 -0.98 -11.85 9.69
C GLU A 86 -1.53 -10.64 10.45
N GLU A 87 -2.16 -10.87 11.61
CA GLU A 87 -2.73 -9.80 12.44
C GLU A 87 -1.63 -8.89 13.01
N GLU A 88 -0.54 -9.45 13.52
CA GLU A 88 0.61 -8.67 13.99
C GLU A 88 1.27 -7.90 12.85
N ALA A 89 1.40 -8.53 11.68
CA ALA A 89 1.93 -7.86 10.50
C ALA A 89 1.04 -6.68 10.08
N ILE A 90 -0.28 -6.86 10.07
CA ILE A 90 -1.25 -5.78 9.79
C ILE A 90 -1.08 -4.63 10.78
N LYS A 91 -0.91 -4.90 12.10
CA LYS A 91 -0.67 -3.83 13.09
C LYS A 91 0.57 -3.00 12.76
N ILE A 92 1.66 -3.65 12.34
CA ILE A 92 2.87 -2.96 11.89
C ILE A 92 2.60 -2.13 10.62
N GLY A 93 1.92 -2.71 9.64
CA GLY A 93 1.58 -2.02 8.40
C GLY A 93 0.66 -0.81 8.62
N LEU A 94 -0.32 -0.93 9.52
CA LEU A 94 -1.23 0.16 9.87
C LEU A 94 -0.47 1.35 10.48
N ALA A 95 0.49 1.10 11.37
CA ALA A 95 1.31 2.16 11.94
C ALA A 95 2.07 2.96 10.86
N VAL A 96 2.61 2.26 9.84
CA VAL A 96 3.29 2.90 8.71
C VAL A 96 2.31 3.64 7.81
N ARG A 97 1.17 3.02 7.47
CA ARG A 97 0.10 3.65 6.68
C ARG A 97 -0.38 4.94 7.34
N ASP A 98 -0.63 4.91 8.65
CA ASP A 98 -1.12 6.07 9.41
C ASP A 98 -0.10 7.21 9.41
N ASP A 99 1.20 6.89 9.47
CA ASP A 99 2.27 7.89 9.35
C ASP A 99 2.36 8.52 7.96
N MET A 100 2.28 7.70 6.92
CA MET A 100 2.20 8.19 5.53
C MET A 100 0.96 9.06 5.33
N GLN A 101 -0.20 8.60 5.80
CA GLN A 101 -1.47 9.29 5.64
C GLN A 101 -1.45 10.69 6.24
N ARG A 102 -0.85 10.88 7.42
CA ARG A 102 -0.66 12.22 8.03
C ARG A 102 0.14 13.18 7.15
N GLN A 103 1.03 12.64 6.31
CA GLN A 103 1.91 13.41 5.43
C GLN A 103 1.32 13.67 4.05
N ILE A 104 0.08 13.26 3.78
CA ILE A 104 -0.60 13.48 2.50
C ILE A 104 -1.71 14.52 2.73
N PRO A 105 -1.46 15.82 2.47
CA PRO A 105 -2.49 16.85 2.71
C PRO A 105 -3.70 16.73 1.78
N SER A 106 -3.49 16.20 0.57
CA SER A 106 -4.52 15.95 -0.43
C SER A 106 -3.97 15.08 -1.56
N LYS A 107 -4.87 14.47 -2.36
CA LYS A 107 -4.50 13.82 -3.62
C LYS A 107 -3.66 14.73 -4.53
N LYS A 108 -4.01 16.02 -4.66
CA LYS A 108 -3.25 16.95 -5.51
C LYS A 108 -1.81 17.13 -5.01
N ALA A 109 -1.64 17.29 -3.69
CA ALA A 109 -0.33 17.48 -3.07
C ALA A 109 0.56 16.22 -3.15
N LEU A 110 -0.03 15.04 -3.35
CA LEU A 110 0.71 13.79 -3.52
C LEU A 110 1.55 13.76 -4.81
N TYR A 111 1.21 14.58 -5.81
CA TYR A 111 1.86 14.62 -7.14
C TYR A 111 2.62 15.92 -7.39
N GLN A 112 2.98 16.65 -6.33
CA GLN A 112 3.78 17.90 -6.38
C GLN A 112 5.09 17.70 -5.64
#